data_AF-A0A973I0B7-F1
#
_entry.id   AF-A0A973I0B7-F1
#
_cell.length_a   1.000
_cell.length_b   1.000
_cell.length_c   1.000
_cell.angle_alpha   90.00
_cell.angle_beta   90.00
_cell.angle_gamma   90.00
#
_symmetry.space_group_name_H-M   'P 1'
#
loop_
_entity.id
_entity.type
_entity.pdbx_description
1 polymer ?
#
loop_
_entity_poly.entity_id
_entity_poly.type
_entity_poly.pdbx_seq_one_letter_code
_entity_poly.pdbx_strand_id
1 'polypeptide(L)'
;MPHLAEIQKKYKDQVTVLAVSDEDLAKVEAFMVKDSIIEGKTWAQAMSYIVATDPDKSVKTEVFSAAGRRGIPASFIIGKDGKIEWIGHPMRMDEPLAAVLDGTWDRAAARKKYDEDQALQQEMNKIRSGLSAAIRANDQKAAMEILDEAILRFPENSSWKMQKFNLLLTRFHRYKAAYALGQQLLEKNFDDASALNSIAWTIADTEGLKVRDLDLALKAATQANKLTESKEAAILDTLARVYYEKGDLNSAVKWQKLAAKNANADAMGDSIREALERYQKERKARL
;
A
#
# COMPACT_ATOMS: atom_id res chain seq x y z
N MET A 1 -5.08 6.30 21.22
CA MET A 1 -5.74 6.76 19.98
C MET A 1 -6.40 8.12 20.25
N PRO A 2 -5.77 9.24 19.86
CA PRO A 2 -6.28 10.59 20.16
C PRO A 2 -7.69 10.84 19.63
N HIS A 3 -7.98 10.36 18.42
CA HIS A 3 -9.29 10.49 17.79
C HIS A 3 -10.46 9.95 18.64
N LEU A 4 -10.29 8.80 19.29
CA LEU A 4 -11.33 8.21 20.16
C LEU A 4 -11.54 9.03 21.46
N ALA A 5 -10.49 9.68 21.97
CA ALA A 5 -10.59 10.59 23.11
C ALA A 5 -11.39 11.85 22.75
N GLU A 6 -11.23 12.35 21.53
CA GLU A 6 -12.01 13.47 21.01
C GLU A 6 -13.48 13.10 20.85
N ILE A 7 -13.78 11.90 20.32
CA ILE A 7 -15.16 11.37 20.25
C ILE A 7 -15.78 11.29 21.64
N GLN A 8 -15.08 10.69 22.62
CA GLN A 8 -15.56 10.60 24.01
C GLN A 8 -15.84 12.00 24.60
N LYS A 9 -14.97 12.97 24.36
CA LYS A 9 -15.14 14.34 24.86
C LYS A 9 -16.31 15.05 24.19
N LYS A 10 -16.44 14.92 22.87
CA LYS A 10 -17.47 15.60 22.06
C LYS A 10 -18.88 15.08 22.37
N TYR A 11 -19.03 13.76 22.53
CA TYR A 11 -20.31 13.10 22.69
C TYR A 11 -20.51 12.51 24.10
N LYS A 12 -19.83 13.04 25.13
CA LYS A 12 -19.80 12.48 26.49
C LYS A 12 -21.16 12.15 27.11
N ASP A 13 -22.22 12.89 26.75
CA ASP A 13 -23.57 12.73 27.28
C ASP A 13 -24.44 11.77 26.44
N GLN A 14 -23.91 11.29 25.31
CA GLN A 14 -24.61 10.46 24.32
C GLN A 14 -23.87 9.15 23.99
N VAL A 15 -22.54 9.13 24.14
CA VAL A 15 -21.65 8.05 23.71
C VAL A 15 -20.63 7.77 24.80
N THR A 16 -20.49 6.48 25.12
CA THR A 16 -19.39 5.96 25.93
C THR A 16 -18.42 5.22 25.02
N VAL A 17 -17.16 5.64 25.03
CA VAL A 17 -16.07 4.99 24.31
C VAL A 17 -15.40 3.98 25.24
N LEU A 18 -15.30 2.74 24.75
CA LEU A 18 -14.67 1.63 25.44
C LEU A 18 -13.60 1.02 24.53
N ALA A 19 -12.37 0.90 25.03
CA ALA A 19 -11.37 0.00 24.46
C ALA A 19 -11.31 -1.28 25.28
N VAL A 20 -11.32 -2.42 24.59
CA VAL A 20 -11.26 -3.74 25.22
C VAL A 20 -9.99 -4.44 24.77
N SER A 21 -9.18 -4.90 25.74
CA SER A 21 -7.95 -5.65 25.50
C SER A 21 -8.12 -7.11 25.92
N ASP A 22 -7.60 -8.06 25.14
CA ASP A 22 -7.53 -9.48 25.53
C ASP A 22 -6.27 -9.81 26.37
N GLU A 23 -5.55 -8.78 26.80
CA GLU A 23 -4.44 -8.86 27.74
C GLU A 23 -4.92 -8.86 29.20
N ASP A 24 -4.08 -9.38 30.10
CA ASP A 24 -4.35 -9.36 31.53
C ASP A 24 -4.31 -7.94 32.11
N LEU A 25 -4.99 -7.75 33.25
CA LEU A 25 -5.14 -6.45 33.89
C LEU A 25 -3.78 -5.82 34.24
N ALA A 26 -2.84 -6.60 34.78
CA ALA A 26 -1.54 -6.08 35.18
C ALA A 26 -0.75 -5.54 33.98
N LYS A 27 -0.83 -6.24 32.83
CA LYS A 27 -0.20 -5.78 31.59
C LYS A 27 -0.82 -4.48 31.06
N VAL A 28 -2.15 -4.37 31.11
CA VAL A 28 -2.85 -3.13 30.73
C VAL A 28 -2.50 -1.98 31.67
N GLU A 29 -2.56 -2.17 32.99
CA GLU A 29 -2.19 -1.15 33.98
C GLU A 29 -0.75 -0.66 33.79
N ALA A 30 0.20 -1.59 33.59
CA ALA A 30 1.59 -1.27 33.32
C ALA A 30 1.79 -0.50 32.00
N PHE A 31 0.93 -0.73 30.99
CA PHE A 31 0.94 0.04 29.75
C PHE A 31 0.39 1.46 29.96
N MET A 32 -0.67 1.61 30.75
CA MET A 32 -1.39 2.87 30.94
C MET A 32 -0.56 3.97 31.61
N VAL A 33 0.44 3.60 32.42
CA VAL A 33 1.34 4.56 33.10
C VAL A 33 2.55 4.99 32.24
N LYS A 34 2.79 4.34 31.10
CA LYS A 34 3.89 4.70 30.20
C LYS A 34 3.59 6.00 29.46
N ASP A 35 4.67 6.69 29.06
CA ASP A 35 4.58 7.86 28.19
C ASP A 35 3.90 7.48 26.87
N SER A 36 2.98 8.34 26.47
CA SER A 36 2.26 8.21 25.21
C SER A 36 2.99 8.96 24.09
N ILE A 37 2.45 8.85 22.88
CA ILE A 37 2.87 9.67 21.74
C ILE A 37 2.52 11.16 21.90
N ILE A 38 1.71 11.53 22.90
CA ILE A 38 1.38 12.92 23.22
C ILE A 38 2.37 13.39 24.28
N GLU A 39 3.15 14.41 23.94
CA GLU A 39 4.16 14.98 24.83
C GLU A 39 3.58 15.35 26.19
N GLY A 40 4.28 14.94 27.26
CA GLY A 40 3.89 15.21 28.64
C GLY A 40 2.65 14.44 29.12
N LYS A 41 2.19 13.41 28.40
CA LYS A 41 1.03 12.60 28.80
C LYS A 41 1.34 11.11 28.83
N THR A 42 0.87 10.43 29.87
CA THR A 42 0.80 8.97 29.90
C THR A 42 -0.32 8.45 28.99
N TRP A 43 -0.32 7.14 28.69
CA TRP A 43 -1.42 6.52 27.93
C TRP A 43 -2.78 6.67 28.61
N ALA A 44 -2.84 6.62 29.94
CA ALA A 44 -4.05 6.90 30.70
C ALA A 44 -4.61 8.30 30.42
N GLN A 45 -3.75 9.31 30.44
CA GLN A 45 -4.12 10.69 30.15
C GLN A 45 -4.45 10.91 28.66
N ALA A 46 -3.72 10.24 27.76
CA ALA A 46 -3.91 10.38 26.32
C ALA A 46 -5.19 9.71 25.81
N MET A 47 -5.59 8.57 26.39
CA MET A 47 -6.81 7.89 26.02
C MET A 47 -8.03 8.60 26.61
N SER A 48 -8.03 8.94 27.91
CA SER A 48 -9.15 9.68 28.53
C SER A 48 -10.55 9.05 28.28
N TYR A 49 -10.61 7.75 28.02
CA TYR A 49 -11.83 6.93 27.93
C TYR A 49 -11.57 5.57 28.58
N ILE A 50 -12.62 4.77 28.76
CA ILE A 50 -12.55 3.51 29.51
C ILE A 50 -11.70 2.49 28.75
N VAL A 51 -10.77 1.86 29.46
CA VAL A 51 -10.00 0.70 28.98
C VAL A 51 -10.34 -0.48 29.88
N ALA A 52 -10.91 -1.53 29.29
CA ALA A 52 -11.28 -2.77 29.96
C ALA A 52 -10.45 -3.95 29.46
N THR A 53 -10.40 -4.99 30.25
CA THR A 53 -9.83 -6.29 29.88
C THR A 53 -10.93 -7.31 29.63
N ASP A 54 -10.67 -8.23 28.70
CA ASP A 54 -11.51 -9.34 28.28
C ASP A 54 -10.84 -10.67 28.67
N PRO A 55 -10.77 -10.99 29.98
CA PRO A 55 -9.98 -12.11 30.49
C PRO A 55 -10.50 -13.47 30.00
N ASP A 56 -11.80 -13.60 29.76
CA ASP A 56 -12.43 -14.82 29.22
C ASP A 56 -12.47 -14.86 27.69
N LYS A 57 -12.03 -13.77 27.02
CA LYS A 57 -11.99 -13.61 25.57
C LYS A 57 -13.38 -13.63 24.93
N SER A 58 -14.45 -13.42 25.69
CA SER A 58 -15.82 -13.39 25.18
C SER A 58 -16.02 -12.28 24.16
N VAL A 59 -15.52 -11.07 24.42
CA VAL A 59 -15.62 -9.95 23.46
C VAL A 59 -14.80 -10.26 22.19
N LYS A 60 -13.61 -10.83 22.33
CA LYS A 60 -12.78 -11.24 21.20
C LYS A 60 -13.45 -12.30 20.32
N THR A 61 -14.12 -13.27 20.93
CA THR A 61 -14.70 -14.42 20.21
C THR A 61 -16.10 -14.11 19.69
N GLU A 62 -17.00 -13.69 20.57
CA GLU A 62 -18.44 -13.54 20.29
C GLU A 62 -18.80 -12.23 19.62
N VAL A 63 -17.94 -11.20 19.73
CA VAL A 63 -18.17 -9.91 19.04
C VAL A 63 -17.18 -9.72 17.91
N PHE A 64 -15.88 -9.68 18.19
CA PHE A 64 -14.86 -9.35 17.19
C PHE A 64 -14.75 -10.43 16.10
N SER A 65 -14.52 -11.69 16.50
CA SER A 65 -14.34 -12.79 15.55
C SER A 65 -15.65 -13.18 14.86
N ALA A 66 -16.77 -13.19 15.60
CA ALA A 66 -18.10 -13.45 15.04
C ALA A 66 -18.52 -12.41 13.98
N ALA A 67 -18.07 -11.16 14.14
CA ALA A 67 -18.24 -10.12 13.13
C ALA A 67 -17.29 -10.28 11.92
N GLY A 68 -16.51 -11.36 11.83
CA GLY A 68 -15.55 -11.61 10.74
C GLY A 68 -14.27 -10.79 10.84
N ARG A 69 -14.02 -10.08 11.95
CA ARG A 69 -12.79 -9.31 12.13
C ARG A 69 -11.63 -10.23 12.46
N ARG A 70 -10.49 -9.99 11.80
CA ARG A 70 -9.25 -10.76 11.97
C ARG A 70 -8.04 -9.92 12.34
N GLY A 71 -8.20 -8.61 12.42
CA GLY A 71 -7.08 -7.69 12.67
C GLY A 71 -7.54 -6.34 13.22
N ILE A 72 -6.63 -5.71 13.96
CA ILE A 72 -6.75 -4.37 14.50
C ILE A 72 -6.08 -3.35 13.56
N PRO A 73 -6.53 -2.08 13.55
CA PRO A 73 -7.61 -1.53 14.36
C PRO A 73 -9.00 -1.92 13.82
N ALA A 74 -9.95 -2.11 14.74
CA ALA A 74 -11.36 -2.30 14.45
C ALA A 74 -12.18 -1.63 15.55
N SER A 75 -13.30 -1.04 15.18
CA SER A 75 -14.24 -0.41 16.10
C SER A 75 -15.66 -0.75 15.71
N PHE A 76 -16.52 -0.74 16.73
CA PHE A 76 -17.93 -1.07 16.62
C PHE A 76 -18.73 0.13 17.15
N ILE A 77 -19.80 0.50 16.45
CA ILE A 77 -20.84 1.35 17.03
C ILE A 77 -21.95 0.42 17.48
N ILE A 78 -22.28 0.50 18.77
CA ILE A 78 -23.39 -0.25 19.36
C ILE A 78 -24.54 0.74 19.58
N GLY A 79 -25.70 0.44 18.98
CA GLY A 79 -26.89 1.26 19.06
C GLY A 79 -27.56 1.18 20.43
N LYS A 80 -28.56 2.05 20.64
CA LYS A 80 -29.33 2.12 21.89
C LYS A 80 -30.10 0.82 22.20
N ASP A 81 -30.38 0.00 21.18
CA ASP A 81 -31.02 -1.32 21.31
C ASP A 81 -30.02 -2.47 21.52
N GLY A 82 -28.74 -2.15 21.77
CA GLY A 82 -27.68 -3.13 22.02
C GLY A 82 -27.18 -3.86 20.77
N LYS A 83 -27.62 -3.46 19.57
CA LYS A 83 -27.20 -4.10 18.31
C LYS A 83 -26.08 -3.32 17.64
N ILE A 84 -25.28 -4.02 16.84
CA ILE A 84 -24.20 -3.40 16.07
C ILE A 84 -24.81 -2.56 14.94
N GLU A 85 -24.46 -1.28 14.92
CA GLU A 85 -24.83 -0.33 13.87
C GLU A 85 -23.79 -0.31 12.75
N TRP A 86 -22.51 -0.38 13.14
CA TRP A 86 -21.39 -0.22 12.21
C TRP A 86 -20.14 -0.93 12.72
N ILE A 87 -19.32 -1.40 11.77
CA ILE A 87 -18.03 -2.03 12.03
C ILE A 87 -17.02 -1.46 11.05
N GLY A 88 -15.87 -0.97 11.54
CA GLY A 88 -14.85 -0.45 10.64
C GLY A 88 -13.58 0.06 11.31
N HIS A 89 -12.80 0.82 10.55
CA HIS A 89 -11.57 1.44 11.04
C HIS A 89 -11.91 2.71 11.84
N PRO A 90 -11.35 2.94 13.05
CA PRO A 90 -11.70 4.08 13.91
C PRO A 90 -11.76 5.43 13.19
N MET A 91 -10.80 5.74 12.32
CA MET A 91 -10.76 6.99 11.52
C MET A 91 -11.93 7.19 10.54
N ARG A 92 -12.77 6.18 10.32
CA ARG A 92 -13.96 6.25 9.45
C ARG A 92 -15.26 6.21 10.26
N MET A 93 -15.18 6.38 11.58
CA MET A 93 -16.32 6.26 12.48
C MET A 93 -17.20 7.52 12.54
N ASP A 94 -16.63 8.71 12.32
CA ASP A 94 -17.32 9.98 12.58
C ASP A 94 -18.68 10.12 11.89
N GLU A 95 -18.73 9.83 10.58
CA GLU A 95 -19.95 9.93 9.79
C GLU A 95 -20.99 8.87 10.19
N PRO A 96 -20.66 7.56 10.28
CA PRO A 96 -21.56 6.56 10.85
C PRO A 96 -22.07 6.91 12.25
N LEU A 97 -21.20 7.40 13.14
CA LEU A 97 -21.60 7.75 14.50
C LEU A 97 -22.57 8.93 14.52
N ALA A 98 -22.30 9.97 13.73
CA ALA A 98 -23.21 11.11 13.61
C ALA A 98 -24.60 10.67 13.10
N ALA A 99 -24.64 9.82 12.06
CA ALA A 99 -25.88 9.29 11.50
C ALA A 99 -26.65 8.39 12.50
N VAL A 100 -25.95 7.66 13.37
CA VAL A 100 -26.60 6.88 14.44
C VAL A 100 -27.21 7.82 15.49
N LEU A 101 -26.51 8.90 15.83
CA LEU A 101 -26.97 9.86 16.84
C LEU A 101 -28.14 10.72 16.35
N ASP A 102 -28.16 11.10 15.07
CA ASP A 102 -29.24 11.90 14.48
C ASP A 102 -30.44 11.05 14.01
N GLY A 103 -30.31 9.72 14.03
CA GLY A 103 -31.37 8.77 13.67
C GLY A 103 -31.55 8.55 12.17
N THR A 104 -30.60 9.00 11.33
CA THR A 104 -30.62 8.79 9.87
C THR A 104 -29.90 7.50 9.44
N TRP A 105 -29.26 6.79 10.37
CA TRP A 105 -28.53 5.57 10.07
C TRP A 105 -29.42 4.42 9.58
N ASP A 106 -29.10 3.91 8.39
CA ASP A 106 -29.69 2.67 7.87
C ASP A 106 -28.80 1.47 8.21
N ARG A 107 -29.13 0.80 9.32
CA ARG A 107 -28.45 -0.42 9.77
C ARG A 107 -28.50 -1.54 8.72
N ALA A 108 -29.60 -1.68 7.99
CA ALA A 108 -29.75 -2.76 7.02
C ALA A 108 -28.83 -2.54 5.82
N ALA A 109 -28.75 -1.31 5.32
CA ALA A 109 -27.82 -0.93 4.27
C ALA A 109 -26.36 -1.08 4.73
N ALA A 110 -26.03 -0.64 5.94
CA ALA A 110 -24.70 -0.78 6.52
C ALA A 110 -24.28 -2.25 6.65
N ARG A 111 -25.18 -3.12 7.10
CA ARG A 111 -24.93 -4.56 7.19
C ARG A 111 -24.68 -5.17 5.82
N LYS A 112 -25.53 -4.86 4.83
CA LYS A 112 -25.35 -5.35 3.46
C LYS A 112 -23.99 -4.94 2.88
N LYS A 113 -23.62 -3.66 3.02
CA LYS A 113 -22.32 -3.16 2.57
C LYS A 113 -21.16 -3.89 3.26
N TYR A 114 -21.27 -4.10 4.58
CA TYR A 114 -20.25 -4.81 5.33
C TYR A 114 -20.07 -6.25 4.83
N ASP A 115 -21.16 -6.98 4.60
CA ASP A 115 -21.13 -8.35 4.11
C ASP A 115 -20.52 -8.43 2.69
N GLU A 116 -20.86 -7.49 1.80
CA GLU A 116 -20.27 -7.36 0.46
C GLU A 116 -18.75 -7.07 0.52
N ASP A 117 -18.34 -6.12 1.36
CA ASP A 117 -16.92 -5.77 1.57
C ASP A 117 -16.14 -6.96 2.17
N GLN A 118 -16.73 -7.71 3.11
CA GLN A 118 -16.12 -8.91 3.67
C GLN A 118 -15.95 -10.01 2.62
N ALA A 119 -16.99 -10.26 1.80
CA ALA A 119 -16.91 -11.24 0.73
C ALA A 119 -15.82 -10.88 -0.27
N LEU A 120 -15.76 -9.61 -0.71
CA LEU A 120 -14.72 -9.13 -1.61
C LEU A 120 -13.32 -9.27 -0.99
N GLN A 121 -13.15 -8.91 0.28
CA GLN A 121 -11.86 -9.05 0.96
C GLN A 121 -11.42 -10.51 1.09
N GLN A 122 -12.35 -11.43 1.37
CA GLN A 122 -12.05 -12.87 1.45
C GLN A 122 -11.60 -13.42 0.09
N GLU A 123 -12.29 -13.04 -0.98
CA GLU A 123 -11.91 -13.40 -2.35
C GLU A 123 -10.51 -12.86 -2.70
N MET A 124 -10.23 -11.59 -2.40
CA MET A 124 -8.91 -10.99 -2.60
C MET A 124 -7.82 -11.70 -1.80
N ASN A 125 -8.12 -12.08 -0.56
CA ASN A 125 -7.18 -12.81 0.28
C ASN A 125 -6.89 -14.21 -0.26
N LYS A 126 -7.90 -14.90 -0.81
CA LYS A 126 -7.74 -16.21 -1.46
C LYS A 126 -6.85 -16.12 -2.70
N ILE A 127 -7.06 -15.09 -3.53
CA ILE A 127 -6.20 -14.83 -4.69
C ILE A 127 -4.76 -14.57 -4.24
N ARG A 128 -4.54 -13.69 -3.25
CA ARG A 128 -3.20 -13.38 -2.74
C ARG A 128 -2.51 -14.60 -2.14
N SER A 129 -3.23 -15.41 -1.37
CA SER A 129 -2.64 -16.59 -0.73
C SER A 129 -2.29 -17.67 -1.74
N GLY A 130 -3.18 -17.93 -2.72
CA GLY A 130 -2.94 -18.84 -3.82
C GLY A 130 -1.76 -18.41 -4.67
N LEU A 131 -1.72 -17.13 -5.07
CA LEU A 131 -0.60 -16.58 -5.84
C LEU A 131 0.71 -16.69 -5.08
N SER A 132 0.72 -16.37 -3.79
CA SER A 132 1.91 -16.49 -2.93
C SER A 132 2.39 -17.94 -2.84
N ALA A 133 1.47 -18.91 -2.75
CA ALA A 133 1.81 -20.33 -2.75
C ALA A 133 2.42 -20.77 -4.08
N ALA A 134 1.83 -20.36 -5.22
CA ALA A 134 2.36 -20.66 -6.55
C ALA A 134 3.77 -20.07 -6.76
N ILE A 135 4.00 -18.81 -6.34
CA ILE A 135 5.32 -18.18 -6.42
C ILE A 135 6.35 -18.93 -5.57
N ARG A 136 6.00 -19.34 -4.34
CA ARG A 136 6.89 -20.12 -3.48
C ARG A 136 7.24 -21.48 -4.09
N ALA A 137 6.27 -22.14 -4.71
CA ALA A 137 6.46 -23.40 -5.43
C ALA A 137 7.17 -23.22 -6.78
N ASN A 138 7.43 -21.98 -7.22
CA ASN A 138 7.90 -21.65 -8.56
C ASN A 138 6.98 -22.20 -9.67
N ASP A 139 5.70 -22.38 -9.38
CA ASP A 139 4.70 -22.87 -10.32
C ASP A 139 4.19 -21.69 -11.16
N GLN A 140 4.84 -21.51 -12.31
CA GLN A 140 4.46 -20.48 -13.25
C GLN A 140 3.03 -20.63 -13.76
N LYS A 141 2.60 -21.87 -14.04
CA LYS A 141 1.29 -22.09 -14.66
C LYS A 141 0.18 -21.65 -13.71
N ALA A 142 0.23 -22.13 -12.46
CA ALA A 142 -0.72 -21.74 -11.43
C ALA A 142 -0.68 -20.22 -11.16
N ALA A 143 0.51 -19.61 -11.08
CA ALA A 143 0.63 -18.18 -10.86
C ALA A 143 -0.03 -17.35 -11.97
N MET A 144 0.14 -17.75 -13.23
CA MET A 144 -0.46 -17.05 -14.38
C MET A 144 -1.98 -17.25 -14.42
N GLU A 145 -2.48 -18.47 -14.18
CA GLU A 145 -3.92 -18.75 -14.12
C GLU A 145 -4.62 -17.91 -13.04
N ILE A 146 -4.04 -17.85 -11.83
CA ILE A 146 -4.58 -17.05 -10.72
C ILE A 146 -4.62 -15.55 -11.09
N LEU A 147 -3.55 -15.04 -11.70
CA LEU A 147 -3.50 -13.63 -12.11
C LEU A 147 -4.45 -13.32 -13.25
N ASP A 148 -4.61 -14.23 -14.21
CA ASP A 148 -5.57 -14.07 -15.31
C ASP A 148 -7.01 -14.04 -14.82
N GLU A 149 -7.36 -14.94 -13.90
CA GLU A 149 -8.68 -14.92 -13.25
C GLU A 149 -8.90 -13.63 -12.45
N ALA A 150 -7.89 -13.18 -11.69
CA ALA A 150 -7.96 -11.94 -10.92
C ALA A 150 -8.12 -10.71 -11.83
N ILE A 151 -7.41 -10.65 -12.96
CA ILE A 151 -7.51 -9.57 -13.94
C ILE A 151 -8.88 -9.57 -14.62
N LEU A 152 -9.42 -10.75 -14.95
CA LEU A 152 -10.75 -10.88 -15.56
C LEU A 152 -11.84 -10.40 -14.60
N ARG A 153 -11.74 -10.77 -13.32
CA ARG A 153 -12.76 -10.45 -12.32
C ARG A 153 -12.65 -9.02 -11.78
N PHE A 154 -11.45 -8.46 -11.76
CA PHE A 154 -11.17 -7.11 -11.24
C PHE A 154 -10.39 -6.27 -12.26
N PRO A 155 -10.99 -5.96 -13.43
CA PRO A 155 -10.29 -5.34 -14.55
C PRO A 155 -9.71 -3.95 -14.25
N GLU A 156 -10.37 -3.22 -13.34
CA GLU A 156 -9.97 -1.88 -12.85
C GLU A 156 -8.78 -1.94 -11.88
N ASN A 157 -8.48 -3.11 -11.30
CA ASN A 157 -7.33 -3.25 -10.42
C ASN A 157 -6.05 -3.49 -11.25
N SER A 158 -5.42 -2.40 -11.67
CA SER A 158 -4.16 -2.42 -12.43
C SER A 158 -2.98 -3.08 -11.70
N SER A 159 -3.06 -3.25 -10.37
CA SER A 159 -2.02 -3.92 -9.58
C SER A 159 -1.81 -5.37 -10.02
N TRP A 160 -2.87 -6.09 -10.40
CA TRP A 160 -2.74 -7.48 -10.86
C TRP A 160 -1.98 -7.60 -12.18
N LYS A 161 -2.22 -6.69 -13.13
CA LYS A 161 -1.49 -6.63 -14.39
C LYS A 161 -0.02 -6.29 -14.17
N MET A 162 0.27 -5.31 -13.30
CA MET A 162 1.64 -4.96 -12.92
C MET A 162 2.37 -6.12 -12.23
N GLN A 163 1.70 -6.83 -11.31
CA GLN A 163 2.29 -7.99 -10.64
C GLN A 163 2.56 -9.14 -11.62
N LYS A 164 1.66 -9.37 -12.58
CA LYS A 164 1.85 -10.33 -13.67
C LYS A 164 3.05 -9.97 -14.54
N PHE A 165 3.17 -8.70 -14.93
CA PHE A 165 4.32 -8.18 -15.67
C PHE A 165 5.64 -8.45 -14.93
N ASN A 166 5.71 -8.08 -13.66
CA ASN A 166 6.91 -8.26 -12.83
C ASN A 166 7.30 -9.73 -12.72
N LEU A 167 6.35 -10.63 -12.41
CA LEU A 167 6.63 -12.06 -12.28
C LEU A 167 7.09 -12.70 -13.59
N LEU A 168 6.46 -12.35 -14.72
CA LEU A 168 6.88 -12.81 -16.03
C LEU A 168 8.32 -12.36 -16.35
N LEU A 169 8.66 -11.10 -16.03
CA LEU A 169 9.97 -10.54 -16.34
C LEU A 169 11.08 -11.11 -15.45
N THR A 170 10.87 -11.06 -14.13
CA THR A 170 11.94 -11.26 -13.15
C THR A 170 12.04 -12.69 -12.65
N ARG A 171 10.91 -13.34 -12.34
CA ARG A 171 10.92 -14.68 -11.74
C ARG A 171 10.89 -15.80 -12.77
N PHE A 172 10.03 -15.66 -13.78
CA PHE A 172 9.76 -16.71 -14.76
C PHE A 172 10.50 -16.50 -16.08
N HIS A 173 11.15 -15.35 -16.26
CA HIS A 173 11.96 -14.99 -17.43
C HIS A 173 11.24 -15.21 -18.76
N ARG A 174 9.93 -14.95 -18.79
CA ARG A 174 9.07 -15.02 -19.98
C ARG A 174 9.05 -13.66 -20.66
N TYR A 175 10.21 -13.24 -21.16
CA TYR A 175 10.45 -11.89 -21.69
C TYR A 175 9.43 -11.44 -22.75
N LYS A 176 9.13 -12.28 -23.75
CA LYS A 176 8.16 -11.94 -24.81
C LYS A 176 6.77 -11.63 -24.23
N ALA A 177 6.30 -12.45 -23.29
CA ALA A 177 5.00 -12.25 -22.66
C ALA A 177 5.02 -11.04 -21.71
N ALA A 178 6.12 -10.85 -20.97
CA ALA A 178 6.30 -9.69 -20.11
C ALA A 178 6.23 -8.39 -20.92
N TYR A 179 7.00 -8.25 -22.00
CA TYR A 179 7.03 -7.00 -22.77
C TYR A 179 5.76 -6.73 -23.55
N ALA A 180 5.07 -7.77 -24.06
CA ALA A 180 3.74 -7.59 -24.63
C ALA A 180 2.76 -7.00 -23.60
N LEU A 181 2.78 -7.50 -22.36
CA LEU A 181 1.96 -6.95 -21.27
C LEU A 181 2.43 -5.56 -20.82
N GLY A 182 3.74 -5.33 -20.77
CA GLY A 182 4.33 -4.02 -20.44
C GLY A 182 3.92 -2.94 -21.45
N GLN A 183 3.84 -3.28 -22.73
CA GLN A 183 3.33 -2.38 -23.76
C GLN A 183 1.85 -2.05 -23.56
N GLN A 184 1.01 -3.04 -23.27
CA GLN A 184 -0.41 -2.82 -22.95
C GLN A 184 -0.59 -1.94 -21.69
N LEU A 185 0.25 -2.15 -20.68
CA LEU A 185 0.24 -1.36 -19.44
C LEU A 185 0.64 0.09 -19.71
N LEU A 186 1.67 0.32 -20.54
CA LEU A 186 2.10 1.66 -20.93
C LEU A 186 0.99 2.42 -21.67
N GLU A 187 0.28 1.74 -22.58
CA GLU A 187 -0.82 2.35 -23.34
C GLU A 187 -2.01 2.71 -22.45
N LYS A 188 -2.30 1.90 -21.42
CA LYS A 188 -3.44 2.13 -20.50
C LYS A 188 -3.14 3.12 -19.38
N ASN A 189 -1.91 3.16 -18.88
CA ASN A 189 -1.50 3.98 -17.74
C ASN A 189 -0.66 5.19 -18.19
N PHE A 190 -0.95 5.75 -19.36
CA PHE A 190 -0.09 6.75 -20.00
C PHE A 190 -0.05 8.10 -19.24
N ASP A 191 -0.94 8.27 -18.27
CA ASP A 191 -1.10 9.42 -17.38
C ASP A 191 -0.66 9.15 -15.92
N ASP A 192 -0.22 7.93 -15.59
CA ASP A 192 0.31 7.58 -14.27
C ASP A 192 1.85 7.52 -14.28
N ALA A 193 2.47 8.62 -13.84
CA ALA A 193 3.93 8.74 -13.79
C ALA A 193 4.59 7.66 -12.92
N SER A 194 3.96 7.25 -11.81
CA SER A 194 4.51 6.25 -10.90
C SER A 194 4.46 4.85 -11.50
N ALA A 195 3.36 4.49 -12.18
CA ALA A 195 3.26 3.23 -12.89
C ALA A 195 4.26 3.15 -14.05
N LEU A 196 4.37 4.21 -14.86
CA LEU A 196 5.33 4.29 -15.97
C LEU A 196 6.78 4.20 -15.47
N ASN A 197 7.11 4.91 -14.39
CA ASN A 197 8.42 4.81 -13.77
C ASN A 197 8.72 3.38 -13.29
N SER A 198 7.74 2.74 -12.65
CA SER A 198 7.88 1.37 -12.16
C SER A 198 8.18 0.38 -13.31
N ILE A 199 7.51 0.53 -14.45
CA ILE A 199 7.79 -0.29 -15.66
C ILE A 199 9.22 -0.04 -16.14
N ALA A 200 9.61 1.23 -16.32
CA ALA A 200 10.94 1.58 -16.82
C ALA A 200 12.06 1.07 -15.91
N TRP A 201 11.95 1.31 -14.61
CA TRP A 201 12.92 0.88 -13.61
C TRP A 201 13.05 -0.64 -13.57
N THR A 202 11.93 -1.37 -13.56
CA THR A 202 11.92 -2.85 -13.59
C THR A 202 12.66 -3.38 -14.83
N ILE A 203 12.55 -2.72 -15.98
CA ILE A 203 13.23 -3.15 -17.21
C ILE A 203 14.71 -2.76 -17.21
N ALA A 204 15.07 -1.59 -16.70
CA ALA A 204 16.42 -1.04 -16.79
C ALA A 204 17.36 -1.50 -15.66
N ASP A 205 16.85 -1.71 -14.45
CA ASP A 205 17.68 -1.86 -13.26
C ASP A 205 17.61 -3.25 -12.61
N THR A 206 16.62 -4.08 -12.95
CA THR A 206 16.55 -5.46 -12.40
C THR A 206 17.82 -6.24 -12.76
N GLU A 207 18.53 -6.74 -11.76
CA GLU A 207 19.74 -7.56 -11.93
C GLU A 207 19.42 -8.92 -12.56
N GLY A 208 20.33 -9.46 -13.39
CA GLY A 208 20.19 -10.79 -13.97
C GLY A 208 19.18 -10.93 -15.11
N LEU A 209 18.55 -9.84 -15.57
CA LEU A 209 17.73 -9.88 -16.78
C LEU A 209 18.61 -10.14 -18.01
N LYS A 210 18.32 -11.22 -18.74
CA LYS A 210 19.03 -11.59 -19.98
C LYS A 210 18.56 -10.80 -21.21
N VAL A 211 17.33 -10.29 -21.16
CA VAL A 211 16.73 -9.49 -22.23
C VAL A 211 16.19 -8.23 -21.56
N ARG A 212 16.49 -7.07 -22.13
CA ARG A 212 15.95 -5.76 -21.72
C ARG A 212 15.32 -5.09 -22.94
N ASP A 213 14.04 -4.77 -22.87
CA ASP A 213 13.38 -3.90 -23.84
C ASP A 213 13.60 -2.44 -23.47
N LEU A 214 14.80 -1.94 -23.76
CA LEU A 214 15.21 -0.58 -23.39
C LEU A 214 14.45 0.49 -24.17
N ASP A 215 13.82 0.17 -25.29
CA ASP A 215 12.96 1.10 -26.03
C ASP A 215 11.62 1.28 -25.32
N LEU A 216 11.01 0.18 -24.85
CA LEU A 216 9.84 0.24 -23.98
C LEU A 216 10.15 1.01 -22.68
N ALA A 217 11.28 0.70 -22.05
CA ALA A 217 11.71 1.39 -20.83
C ALA A 217 11.92 2.89 -21.06
N LEU A 218 12.52 3.27 -22.20
CA LEU A 218 12.76 4.68 -22.54
C LEU A 218 11.45 5.41 -22.79
N LYS A 219 10.51 4.80 -23.50
CA LYS A 219 9.18 5.36 -23.73
C LYS A 219 8.45 5.61 -22.41
N ALA A 220 8.48 4.64 -21.50
CA ALA A 220 7.86 4.75 -20.18
C ALA A 220 8.52 5.85 -19.32
N ALA A 221 9.84 5.84 -19.17
CA ALA A 221 10.57 6.83 -18.36
C ALA A 221 10.44 8.26 -18.92
N THR A 222 10.43 8.40 -20.25
CA THR A 222 10.27 9.71 -20.90
C THR A 222 8.88 10.29 -20.64
N GLN A 223 7.84 9.46 -20.76
CA GLN A 223 6.48 9.90 -20.46
C GLN A 223 6.30 10.21 -18.97
N ALA A 224 6.83 9.37 -18.08
CA ALA A 224 6.82 9.64 -16.64
C ALA A 224 7.48 10.99 -16.30
N ASN A 225 8.65 11.26 -16.90
CA ASN A 225 9.38 12.51 -16.70
C ASN A 225 8.63 13.73 -17.25
N LYS A 226 7.89 13.56 -18.36
CA LYS A 226 7.04 14.60 -18.93
C LYS A 226 5.88 14.95 -17.99
N LEU A 227 5.21 13.94 -17.44
CA LEU A 227 4.08 14.12 -16.51
C LEU A 227 4.50 14.84 -15.22
N THR A 228 5.74 14.63 -14.78
CA THR A 228 6.27 15.28 -13.58
C THR A 228 7.07 16.54 -13.86
N GLU A 229 7.07 17.01 -15.10
CA GLU A 229 7.78 18.22 -15.52
C GLU A 229 9.26 18.24 -15.11
N SER A 230 9.91 17.07 -15.09
CA SER A 230 11.30 16.91 -14.63
C SER A 230 11.58 17.39 -13.21
N LYS A 231 10.60 17.25 -12.31
CA LYS A 231 10.74 17.62 -10.89
C LYS A 231 11.10 16.43 -10.00
N GLU A 232 10.67 15.21 -10.36
CA GLU A 232 10.87 14.01 -9.53
C GLU A 232 12.23 13.35 -9.74
N ALA A 233 13.08 13.38 -8.71
CA ALA A 233 14.44 12.83 -8.76
C ALA A 233 14.46 11.33 -9.10
N ALA A 234 13.53 10.53 -8.57
CA ALA A 234 13.44 9.08 -8.85
C ALA A 234 13.19 8.77 -10.33
N ILE A 235 12.35 9.59 -10.98
CA ILE A 235 11.98 9.39 -12.38
C ILE A 235 13.14 9.82 -13.29
N LEU A 236 13.81 10.92 -12.93
CA LEU A 236 15.00 11.39 -13.64
C LEU A 236 16.15 10.38 -13.55
N ASP A 237 16.37 9.79 -12.38
CA ASP A 237 17.35 8.73 -12.16
C ASP A 237 17.03 7.48 -13.02
N THR A 238 15.76 7.06 -13.03
CA THR A 238 15.32 5.94 -13.87
C THR A 238 15.53 6.24 -15.36
N LEU A 239 15.18 7.44 -15.82
CA LEU A 239 15.40 7.86 -17.21
C LEU A 239 16.90 7.86 -17.56
N ALA A 240 17.74 8.36 -16.67
CA ALA A 240 19.18 8.33 -16.83
C ALA A 240 19.72 6.89 -16.88
N ARG A 241 19.22 5.99 -16.02
CA ARG A 241 19.59 4.57 -16.03
C ARG A 241 19.23 3.91 -17.35
N VAL A 242 18.05 4.20 -17.92
CA VAL A 242 17.68 3.69 -19.24
C VAL A 242 18.68 4.14 -20.31
N TYR A 243 19.05 5.43 -20.34
CA TYR A 243 20.06 5.92 -21.29
C TYR A 243 21.43 5.27 -21.08
N TYR A 244 21.82 5.06 -19.82
CA TYR A 244 23.06 4.38 -19.47
C TYR A 244 23.10 2.95 -20.02
N GLU A 245 22.05 2.15 -19.79
CA GLU A 245 21.94 0.78 -20.31
C GLU A 245 21.90 0.73 -21.84
N LYS A 246 21.39 1.78 -22.50
CA LYS A 246 21.44 1.93 -23.97
C LYS A 246 22.83 2.34 -24.49
N GLY A 247 23.77 2.65 -23.61
CA GLY A 247 25.12 3.12 -23.95
C GLY A 247 25.22 4.62 -24.28
N ASP A 248 24.14 5.39 -24.15
CA ASP A 248 24.16 6.85 -24.32
C ASP A 248 24.57 7.54 -23.02
N LEU A 249 25.89 7.52 -22.76
CA LEU A 249 26.48 8.12 -21.57
C LEU A 249 26.30 9.64 -21.50
N ASN A 250 26.08 10.32 -22.63
CA ASN A 250 25.86 11.76 -22.65
C ASN A 250 24.48 12.10 -22.07
N SER A 251 23.44 11.42 -22.55
CA SER A 251 22.08 11.57 -22.02
C SER A 251 21.98 11.06 -20.59
N ALA A 252 22.63 9.94 -20.27
CA ALA A 252 22.66 9.41 -18.90
C ALA A 252 23.21 10.44 -17.91
N VAL A 253 24.40 11.01 -18.19
CA VAL A 253 24.99 12.05 -17.31
C VAL A 253 24.11 13.31 -17.25
N LYS A 254 23.49 13.72 -18.36
CA LYS A 254 22.59 14.90 -18.40
C LYS A 254 21.43 14.73 -17.42
N TRP A 255 20.69 13.63 -17.53
CA TRP A 255 19.51 13.38 -16.71
C TRP A 255 19.89 13.09 -15.26
N GLN A 256 20.97 12.35 -15.03
CA GLN A 256 21.45 12.03 -13.69
C GLN A 256 21.90 13.28 -12.92
N LYS A 257 22.48 14.28 -13.60
CA LYS A 257 22.79 15.58 -12.97
C LYS A 257 21.53 16.29 -12.47
N LEU A 258 20.45 16.24 -13.25
CA LEU A 258 19.18 16.85 -12.84
C LEU A 258 18.54 16.05 -11.70
N ALA A 259 18.61 14.72 -11.75
CA ALA A 259 18.17 13.86 -10.64
C ALA A 259 18.91 14.21 -9.34
N ALA A 260 20.24 14.30 -9.37
CA ALA A 260 21.07 14.62 -8.21
C ALA A 260 20.79 16.04 -7.65
N LYS A 261 20.47 17.00 -8.52
CA LYS A 261 20.08 18.36 -8.13
C LYS A 261 18.75 18.38 -7.36
N ASN A 262 17.80 17.54 -7.76
CA ASN A 262 16.46 17.47 -7.17
C ASN A 262 16.37 16.45 -6.02
N ALA A 263 17.44 15.72 -5.74
CA ALA A 263 17.45 14.68 -4.72
C ALA A 263 17.67 15.24 -3.30
N ASN A 264 16.98 14.66 -2.33
CA ASN A 264 17.13 14.98 -0.92
C ASN A 264 18.45 14.46 -0.33
N ALA A 265 18.75 14.85 0.90
CA ALA A 265 19.87 14.32 1.68
C ALA A 265 19.46 13.03 2.42
N ASP A 266 19.11 12.01 1.65
CA ASP A 266 18.73 10.68 2.13
C ASP A 266 19.44 9.59 1.32
N ALA A 267 19.25 8.32 1.71
CA ALA A 267 19.91 7.18 1.08
C ALA A 267 19.63 7.06 -0.42
N MET A 268 18.44 7.46 -0.88
CA MET A 268 18.10 7.48 -2.30
C MET A 268 18.90 8.58 -3.01
N GLY A 269 18.95 9.78 -2.44
CA GLY A 269 19.73 10.88 -3.00
C GLY A 269 21.23 10.58 -3.06
N ASP A 270 21.77 9.87 -2.08
CA ASP A 270 23.15 9.41 -2.09
C ASP A 270 23.39 8.41 -3.23
N SER A 271 22.51 7.42 -3.40
CA SER A 271 22.58 6.46 -4.52
C SER A 271 22.54 7.14 -5.90
N ILE A 272 21.70 8.18 -6.06
CA ILE A 272 21.61 8.99 -7.28
C ILE A 272 22.94 9.72 -7.55
N ARG A 273 23.57 10.29 -6.52
CA ARG A 273 24.87 10.98 -6.66
C ARG A 273 25.99 10.00 -6.99
N GLU A 274 26.03 8.83 -6.37
CA GLU A 274 26.99 7.79 -6.71
C GLU A 274 26.84 7.31 -8.15
N ALA A 275 25.61 7.11 -8.63
CA ALA A 275 25.35 6.76 -10.02
C ALA A 275 25.85 7.85 -10.98
N LEU A 276 25.70 9.13 -10.63
CA LEU A 276 26.25 10.24 -11.41
C LEU A 276 27.77 10.14 -11.54
N GLU A 277 28.47 9.90 -10.43
CA GLU A 277 29.93 9.76 -10.43
C GLU A 277 30.38 8.61 -11.31
N ARG A 278 29.71 7.45 -11.21
CA ARG A 278 29.97 6.29 -12.06
C ARG A 278 29.82 6.64 -13.54
N TYR A 279 28.69 7.22 -13.94
CA TYR A 279 28.43 7.58 -15.34
C TYR A 279 29.44 8.61 -15.87
N GLN A 280 29.84 9.58 -15.06
CA GLN A 280 30.84 10.59 -15.44
C GLN A 280 32.23 9.97 -15.64
N LYS A 281 32.65 9.08 -14.73
CA LYS A 281 33.93 8.38 -14.81
C LYS A 281 34.00 7.53 -16.07
N GLU A 282 32.95 6.76 -16.34
CA GLU A 282 32.89 5.90 -17.52
C GLU A 282 32.87 6.72 -18.82
N ARG A 283 32.09 7.80 -18.87
CA ARG A 283 32.08 8.70 -20.04
C ARG A 283 33.47 9.27 -20.33
N LYS A 284 34.21 9.66 -19.29
CA LYS A 284 35.58 10.18 -19.45
C LYS A 284 36.55 9.10 -19.95
N ALA A 285 36.36 7.85 -19.56
CA ALA A 285 37.22 6.74 -19.99
C ALA A 285 37.00 6.32 -21.46
N ARG A 286 35.87 6.71 -22.07
CA ARG A 286 35.54 6.40 -23.47
C ARG A 286 35.85 7.54 -24.45
N LEU A 287 36.36 8.68 -23.96
CA LEU A 287 36.83 9.83 -24.73
C LEU A 287 38.34 9.74 -24.92
#